data_AF-A0AAU9Y3Y6-F1
#
_entry.id   AF-A0AAU9Y3Y6-F1
#
_cell.length_a   1.000
_cell.length_b   1.000
_cell.length_c   1.000
_cell.angle_alpha   90.00
_cell.angle_beta   90.00
_cell.angle_gamma   90.00
#
_symmetry.space_group_name_H-M   'P 1'
#
loop_
_entity.id
_entity.type
_entity.pdbx_description
1 polymer ?
#
loop_
_entity_poly.entity_id
_entity_poly.type
_entity_poly.pdbx_seq_one_letter_code
_entity_poly.pdbx_strand_id
1 'polypeptide(L)'
;THNQRIECLWRDVSRCFGNVFYYTFKSMEESRLLDVTNPLHLFVLHCVYLPRINAAIDSFVGAWNKHPIRTERNWSPEQIWSNGMIDRVNGRLTAVVDVSDANISGHEHEWYGFDPDAPPPPDDGLSTVEVNEVDVDLLDNIISRLSNEINPT
;
A
#
# COMPACT_ATOMS: atom_id res chain seq x y z
N THR A 1 22.92 2.63 11.15
CA THR A 1 21.45 2.39 11.27
C THR A 1 20.90 2.21 9.86
N HIS A 2 20.65 0.97 9.46
CA HIS A 2 20.37 0.61 8.07
C HIS A 2 18.89 0.85 7.66
N ASN A 3 17.94 0.79 8.60
CA ASN A 3 16.50 0.78 8.28
C ASN A 3 15.67 1.93 8.88
N GLN A 4 16.32 2.99 9.39
CA GLN A 4 15.65 4.05 10.16
C GLN A 4 14.50 4.75 9.41
N ARG A 5 14.61 4.93 8.09
CA ARG A 5 13.56 5.55 7.26
C ARG A 5 12.32 4.66 7.13
N ILE A 6 12.55 3.37 6.89
CA ILE A 6 11.48 2.37 6.79
C ILE A 6 10.78 2.23 8.15
N GLU A 7 11.53 2.21 9.25
CA GLU A 7 10.96 2.17 10.61
C GLU A 7 10.13 3.41 10.95
N CYS A 8 10.56 4.61 10.52
CA CYS A 8 9.76 5.84 10.66
C CYS A 8 8.47 5.77 9.84
N LEU A 9 8.56 5.37 8.57
CA LEU A 9 7.41 5.21 7.69
C LEU A 9 6.39 4.24 8.31
N TRP A 10 6.82 3.06 8.75
CA TRP A 10 5.94 2.07 9.39
C TRP A 10 5.28 2.61 10.65
N ARG A 11 6.00 3.39 11.46
CA ARG A 11 5.43 4.03 12.66
C ARG A 11 4.31 5.00 12.30
N ASP A 12 4.51 5.80 11.25
CA ASP A 12 3.52 6.78 10.81
C ASP A 12 2.33 6.12 10.11
N VAL A 13 2.54 5.06 9.32
CA VAL A 13 1.47 4.21 8.75
C VAL A 13 0.57 3.64 9.86
N SER A 14 1.19 2.98 10.85
CA SER A 14 0.46 2.40 11.97
C SER A 14 -0.30 3.46 12.76
N ARG A 15 0.30 4.64 12.98
CA ARG A 15 -0.33 5.74 13.69
C ARG A 15 -1.48 6.41 12.91
N CYS A 16 -1.30 6.62 11.60
CA CYS A 16 -2.25 7.38 10.78
C CYS A 16 -3.53 6.61 10.49
N PHE A 17 -3.44 5.33 10.15
CA PHE A 17 -4.63 4.55 9.82
C PHE A 17 -4.57 3.09 10.29
N GLY A 18 -3.39 2.48 10.40
CA GLY A 18 -3.27 1.05 10.74
C GLY A 18 -3.93 0.69 12.09
N ASN A 19 -3.63 1.46 13.14
CA ASN A 19 -4.20 1.23 14.47
C ASN A 19 -5.72 1.40 14.50
N VAL A 20 -6.26 2.33 13.72
CA VAL A 20 -7.71 2.60 13.68
C VAL A 20 -8.46 1.36 13.18
N PHE A 21 -8.01 0.79 12.06
CA PHE A 21 -8.62 -0.43 11.52
C PHE A 21 -8.38 -1.64 12.42
N TYR A 22 -7.15 -1.80 12.95
CA TYR A 22 -6.82 -2.89 13.87
C TYR A 22 -7.75 -2.91 15.09
N TYR A 23 -7.89 -1.78 15.80
CA TYR A 23 -8.76 -1.71 16.99
C TYR A 23 -10.23 -1.85 16.62
N THR A 24 -10.65 -1.37 15.46
CA THR A 24 -12.03 -1.54 14.97
C THR A 24 -12.35 -3.02 14.78
N PHE A 25 -11.51 -3.77 14.06
CA PHE A 25 -11.74 -5.19 13.80
C PHE A 25 -11.64 -6.03 15.06
N LYS A 26 -10.67 -5.73 15.93
CA LYS A 26 -10.54 -6.38 17.23
C LYS A 26 -11.78 -6.17 18.10
N SER A 27 -12.33 -4.95 18.12
CA SER A 27 -13.57 -4.68 18.85
C SER A 27 -14.78 -5.41 18.26
N MET A 28 -14.84 -5.57 16.93
CA MET A 28 -15.88 -6.36 16.26
C MET A 28 -15.78 -7.86 16.59
N GLU A 29 -14.56 -8.39 16.71
CA GLU A 29 -14.31 -9.78 17.12
C GLU A 29 -14.72 -9.99 18.59
N GLU A 30 -14.26 -9.12 19.50
CA GLU A 30 -14.58 -9.20 20.93
C GLU A 30 -16.10 -9.08 21.21
N SER A 31 -16.82 -8.32 20.38
CA SER A 31 -18.28 -8.16 20.46
C SER A 31 -19.07 -9.25 19.72
N ARG A 32 -18.39 -10.21 19.09
CA ARG A 32 -18.97 -11.28 18.25
C ARG A 32 -19.75 -10.77 17.02
N LEU A 33 -19.44 -9.56 16.56
CA LEU A 33 -19.95 -9.03 15.29
C LEU A 33 -19.17 -9.61 14.09
N LEU A 34 -17.88 -9.87 14.27
CA LEU A 34 -16.99 -10.46 13.29
C LEU A 34 -16.55 -11.85 13.75
N ASP A 35 -16.79 -12.87 12.93
CA ASP A 35 -16.27 -14.22 13.13
C ASP A 35 -15.24 -14.49 12.04
N VAL A 36 -13.97 -14.59 12.43
CA VAL A 36 -12.83 -14.82 11.53
C VAL A 36 -12.84 -16.21 10.90
N THR A 37 -13.62 -17.14 11.44
CA THR A 37 -13.79 -18.48 10.85
C THR A 37 -14.90 -18.53 9.80
N ASN A 38 -15.73 -17.48 9.74
CA ASN A 38 -16.87 -17.41 8.83
C ASN A 38 -16.48 -16.64 7.54
N PRO A 39 -16.41 -17.30 6.38
CA PRO A 39 -16.02 -16.67 5.12
C PRO A 39 -16.96 -15.53 4.70
N LEU A 40 -18.25 -15.61 5.02
CA LEU A 40 -19.21 -14.56 4.70
C LEU A 40 -18.94 -13.28 5.51
N HIS A 41 -18.55 -13.41 6.78
CA HIS A 41 -18.21 -12.26 7.61
C HIS A 41 -16.94 -11.58 7.11
N LEU A 42 -15.93 -12.36 6.70
CA LEU A 42 -14.71 -11.83 6.07
C LEU A 42 -15.01 -11.14 4.74
N PHE A 43 -15.88 -11.72 3.90
CA PHE A 43 -16.31 -11.11 2.64
C PHE A 43 -16.99 -9.75 2.88
N VAL A 44 -17.97 -9.67 3.79
CA VAL A 44 -18.65 -8.42 4.12
C VAL A 44 -17.67 -7.39 4.71
N LEU A 45 -16.74 -7.85 5.56
CA LEU A 45 -15.70 -6.98 6.11
C LEU A 45 -14.84 -6.38 4.99
N HIS A 46 -14.39 -7.18 4.02
CA HIS A 46 -13.64 -6.70 2.86
C HIS A 46 -14.47 -5.73 2.01
N CYS A 47 -15.72 -6.05 1.70
CA CYS A 47 -16.59 -5.16 0.92
C CYS A 47 -16.74 -3.78 1.55
N VAL A 48 -16.85 -3.71 2.88
CA VAL A 48 -17.03 -2.43 3.58
C VAL A 48 -15.68 -1.72 3.78
N TYR A 49 -14.66 -2.42 4.30
CA TYR A 49 -13.46 -1.76 4.78
C TYR A 49 -12.34 -1.66 3.77
N LEU A 50 -12.26 -2.53 2.77
CA LEU A 50 -11.23 -2.43 1.72
C LEU A 50 -11.25 -1.07 1.00
N PRO A 51 -12.39 -0.55 0.51
CA PRO A 51 -12.41 0.78 -0.13
C PRO A 51 -12.03 1.91 0.84
N ARG A 52 -12.38 1.79 2.13
CA ARG A 52 -12.05 2.76 3.18
C ARG A 52 -10.56 2.75 3.52
N ILE A 53 -9.95 1.56 3.55
CA ILE A 53 -8.51 1.38 3.75
C ILE A 53 -7.76 1.97 2.57
N ASN A 54 -8.16 1.68 1.33
CA ASN A 54 -7.53 2.23 0.14
C ASN A 54 -7.59 3.77 0.11
N ALA A 55 -8.76 4.36 0.40
CA ALA A 55 -8.89 5.81 0.50
C ALA A 55 -7.99 6.41 1.61
N ALA A 56 -7.85 5.72 2.75
CA ALA A 56 -6.95 6.16 3.81
C ALA A 56 -5.47 6.07 3.40
N ILE A 57 -5.09 5.02 2.65
CA ILE A 57 -3.75 4.87 2.07
C ILE A 57 -3.48 5.99 1.06
N ASP A 58 -4.41 6.26 0.14
CA ASP A 58 -4.25 7.32 -0.85
C ASP A 58 -4.08 8.70 -0.20
N SER A 59 -4.87 8.98 0.83
CA SER A 59 -4.76 10.21 1.64
C SER A 59 -3.40 10.28 2.36
N PHE A 60 -2.97 9.16 2.96
CA PHE A 60 -1.66 9.06 3.62
C PHE A 60 -0.52 9.29 2.63
N VAL A 61 -0.52 8.64 1.47
CA VAL A 61 0.51 8.80 0.44
C VAL A 61 0.54 10.24 -0.05
N GLY A 62 -0.61 10.86 -0.31
CA GLY A 62 -0.72 12.25 -0.72
C GLY A 62 -0.15 13.24 0.30
N ALA A 63 -0.38 13.00 1.59
CA ALA A 63 0.16 13.83 2.68
C ALA A 63 1.65 13.55 2.91
N TRP A 64 2.04 12.27 2.91
CA TRP A 64 3.39 11.82 3.17
C TRP A 64 4.37 12.26 2.07
N ASN A 65 4.00 12.18 0.80
CA ASN A 65 4.92 12.60 -0.27
C ASN A 65 5.21 14.11 -0.26
N LYS A 66 4.34 14.91 0.35
CA LYS A 66 4.43 16.37 0.44
C LYS A 66 4.97 16.88 1.77
N HIS A 67 5.11 16.03 2.79
CA HIS A 67 5.59 16.48 4.10
C HIS A 67 7.10 16.82 4.05
N PRO A 68 7.55 17.91 4.68
CA PRO A 68 8.96 18.27 4.67
C PRO A 68 9.77 17.40 5.63
N ILE A 69 10.91 16.88 5.16
CA ILE A 69 11.84 16.11 5.98
C ILE A 69 12.91 17.05 6.55
N ARG A 70 12.91 17.24 7.87
CA ARG A 70 13.81 18.17 8.57
C ARG A 70 15.30 17.92 8.28
N THR A 71 15.69 16.65 8.13
CA THR A 71 17.09 16.26 7.89
C THR A 71 17.54 16.41 6.44
N GLU A 72 16.60 16.60 5.51
CA GLU A 72 16.85 16.67 4.06
C GLU A 72 16.58 18.07 3.53
N ARG A 73 17.21 19.09 4.13
CA ARG A 73 17.03 20.51 3.77
C ARG A 73 15.56 20.98 3.80
N ASN A 74 14.72 20.30 4.58
CA ASN A 74 13.27 20.54 4.65
C ASN A 74 12.54 20.25 3.32
N TRP A 75 13.11 19.44 2.43
CA TRP A 75 12.47 18.98 1.21
C TRP A 75 11.51 17.85 1.50
N SER A 76 10.41 17.80 0.74
CA SER A 76 9.50 16.66 0.77
C SER A 76 10.07 15.47 -0.01
N PRO A 77 9.61 14.23 0.27
CA PRO A 77 9.96 13.07 -0.53
C PRO A 77 9.79 13.29 -2.04
N GLU A 78 8.67 13.92 -2.43
CA GLU A 78 8.40 14.28 -3.83
C GLU A 78 9.46 15.24 -4.40
N GLN A 79 9.85 16.27 -3.64
CA GLN A 79 10.89 17.21 -4.07
C GLN A 79 12.27 16.56 -4.17
N ILE A 80 12.60 15.66 -3.24
CA ILE A 80 13.86 14.89 -3.27
C ILE A 80 13.90 14.03 -4.53
N TRP A 81 12.79 13.35 -4.84
CA TRP A 81 12.66 12.53 -6.04
C TRP A 81 12.80 13.37 -7.32
N SER A 82 12.01 14.44 -7.46
CA SER A 82 12.07 15.32 -8.64
C SER A 82 13.45 15.92 -8.85
N ASN A 83 14.10 16.41 -7.80
CA ASN A 83 15.47 16.96 -7.89
C ASN A 83 16.49 15.88 -8.26
N GLY A 84 16.39 14.68 -7.69
CA GLY A 84 17.26 13.55 -8.04
C GLY A 84 17.09 13.13 -9.51
N MET A 85 15.89 13.24 -10.06
CA MET A 85 15.64 12.93 -11.47
C MET A 85 16.22 13.98 -12.41
N ILE A 86 16.07 15.26 -12.08
CA ILE A 86 16.65 16.37 -12.85
C ILE A 86 18.18 16.33 -12.84
N ASP A 87 18.80 16.02 -11.70
CA ASP A 87 20.27 15.92 -11.58
C ASP A 87 20.83 14.79 -12.45
N ARG A 88 20.13 13.65 -12.52
CA ARG A 88 20.49 12.51 -13.38
C ARG A 88 20.36 12.81 -14.88
N VAL A 89 19.36 13.61 -15.27
CA VAL A 89 19.18 14.12 -16.65
C VAL A 89 20.34 15.06 -17.01
N ASN A 90 20.64 16.02 -16.13
CA ASN A 90 21.70 17.01 -16.37
C ASN A 90 23.10 16.37 -16.35
N GLY A 91 23.30 15.27 -15.62
CA GLY A 91 24.55 14.52 -15.54
C GLY A 91 24.90 13.62 -16.74
N ARG A 92 24.07 13.56 -17.79
CA ARG A 92 24.28 12.71 -18.99
C ARG A 92 24.59 11.23 -18.68
N LEU A 93 23.79 10.58 -17.84
CA LEU A 93 23.63 9.12 -17.94
C LEU A 93 22.59 8.81 -19.03
N THR A 94 23.06 8.29 -20.16
CA THR A 94 22.31 7.99 -21.40
C THR A 94 21.04 7.16 -21.20
N ALA A 95 20.89 6.48 -20.06
CA ALA A 95 19.71 5.69 -19.70
C ALA A 95 18.43 6.53 -19.48
N VAL A 96 18.54 7.84 -19.22
CA VAL A 96 17.37 8.71 -19.00
C VAL A 96 16.92 9.43 -20.28
N VAL A 97 17.78 9.52 -21.30
CA VAL A 97 17.40 10.15 -22.58
C VAL A 97 16.28 9.37 -23.27
N ASP A 98 16.23 8.05 -23.07
CA ASP A 98 15.13 7.18 -23.53
C ASP A 98 13.83 7.37 -22.72
N VAL A 99 13.93 7.87 -21.48
CA VAL A 99 12.78 8.14 -20.59
C VAL A 99 12.13 9.50 -20.89
N SER A 100 12.90 10.46 -21.44
CA SER A 100 12.37 11.78 -21.80
C SER A 100 11.60 11.82 -23.12
N ASP A 101 11.92 10.95 -24.08
CA ASP A 101 11.22 10.89 -25.38
C ASP A 101 10.12 9.82 -25.43
N ALA A 102 10.12 8.87 -24.50
CA ALA A 102 8.96 8.03 -24.25
C ALA A 102 7.99 8.76 -23.32
N ASN A 103 6.83 9.14 -23.87
CA ASN A 103 5.58 9.19 -23.10
C ASN A 103 5.66 8.20 -21.94
N ILE A 104 5.49 8.66 -20.70
CA ILE A 104 5.48 7.87 -19.45
C ILE A 104 4.58 6.64 -19.66
N SER A 105 5.14 5.57 -20.21
CA SER A 105 4.42 4.38 -20.60
C SER A 105 4.78 3.36 -19.54
N GLY A 106 3.93 3.22 -18.52
CA GLY A 106 3.66 2.09 -17.63
C GLY A 106 4.72 1.03 -17.24
N HIS A 107 5.95 1.09 -17.72
CA HIS A 107 6.90 -0.01 -17.77
C HIS A 107 7.90 0.02 -16.60
N GLU A 108 8.01 1.16 -15.92
CA GLU A 108 8.86 1.34 -14.73
C GLU A 108 8.27 0.67 -13.49
N HIS A 109 6.95 0.43 -13.48
CA HIS A 109 6.26 -0.22 -12.37
C HIS A 109 6.43 -1.75 -12.35
N GLU A 110 6.78 -2.37 -13.49
CA GLU A 110 6.84 -3.84 -13.61
C GLU A 110 8.07 -4.46 -12.92
N TRP A 111 9.14 -3.70 -12.72
CA TRP A 111 10.40 -4.19 -12.16
C TRP A 111 10.66 -3.73 -10.72
N TYR A 112 9.73 -2.99 -10.11
CA TYR A 112 9.88 -2.52 -8.74
C TYR A 112 9.72 -3.69 -7.75
N GLY A 113 10.80 -4.07 -7.07
CA GLY A 113 10.82 -5.16 -6.09
C GLY A 113 11.24 -6.53 -6.65
N PHE A 114 11.54 -6.62 -7.95
CA PHE A 114 12.14 -7.79 -8.55
C PHE A 114 13.67 -7.62 -8.59
N ASP A 115 14.38 -8.24 -7.65
CA ASP A 115 15.84 -8.31 -7.64
C ASP A 115 16.25 -9.75 -8.01
N PRO A 116 16.66 -10.02 -9.26
CA PRO A 116 17.04 -11.35 -9.71
C PRO A 116 18.33 -11.86 -9.04
N ASP A 117 19.12 -10.97 -8.45
CA ASP A 117 20.35 -11.30 -7.71
C ASP A 117 20.11 -11.33 -6.19
N ALA A 118 18.87 -11.09 -5.73
CA ALA A 118 18.54 -11.19 -4.32
C ALA A 118 18.77 -12.63 -3.84
N PRO A 119 19.52 -12.83 -2.75
CA PRO A 119 19.59 -14.14 -2.13
C PRO A 119 18.17 -14.57 -1.76
N PRO A 120 17.81 -15.85 -1.97
CA PRO A 120 16.53 -16.34 -1.52
C PRO A 120 16.37 -16.01 -0.04
N PRO A 121 15.18 -15.59 0.41
CA PRO A 121 14.97 -15.28 1.81
C PRO A 121 15.42 -16.49 2.64
N PRO A 122 16.18 -16.27 3.72
CA PRO A 122 16.56 -17.37 4.59
C PRO A 122 15.29 -18.06 5.06
N ASP A 123 15.26 -19.40 4.98
CA ASP A 123 14.17 -20.22 5.52
C ASP A 123 14.11 -19.97 7.04
N ASP A 124 13.27 -19.01 7.42
CA ASP A 124 13.06 -18.52 8.77
C ASP A 124 12.04 -19.39 9.52
N GLY A 125 11.59 -20.51 8.91
CA GLY A 125 10.59 -21.41 9.47
C GLY A 125 9.22 -20.75 9.67
N LEU A 126 9.04 -19.54 9.13
CA LEU A 126 7.76 -18.86 9.08
C LEU A 126 6.99 -19.43 7.90
N SER A 127 5.88 -20.11 8.20
CA SER A 127 4.94 -20.56 7.17
C SER A 127 4.56 -19.37 6.29
N THR A 128 4.74 -19.51 4.97
CA THR A 128 4.03 -18.69 4.00
C THR A 128 2.55 -18.74 4.41
N VAL A 129 1.93 -17.59 4.65
CA VAL A 129 0.52 -17.54 5.01
C VAL A 129 -0.24 -17.90 3.74
N GLU A 130 -0.64 -19.16 3.62
CA GLU A 130 -1.59 -19.58 2.60
C GLU A 130 -2.94 -18.92 2.93
N VAL A 131 -3.25 -17.85 2.20
CA VAL A 131 -4.56 -17.21 2.28
C VAL A 131 -5.50 -18.07 1.44
N ASN A 132 -6.38 -18.83 2.09
CA ASN A 132 -7.42 -19.57 1.39
C ASN A 132 -8.30 -18.58 0.60
N GLU A 133 -8.55 -18.87 -0.66
CA GLU A 133 -9.55 -18.14 -1.44
C GLU A 133 -10.91 -18.33 -0.77
N VAL A 134 -11.55 -17.21 -0.42
CA VAL A 134 -12.87 -17.19 0.19
C VAL A 134 -13.90 -17.35 -0.92
N ASP A 135 -14.27 -18.60 -1.21
CA ASP A 135 -15.32 -18.93 -2.17
C ASP A 135 -16.69 -18.67 -1.53
N VAL A 136 -17.26 -17.51 -1.82
CA VAL A 136 -18.61 -17.15 -1.38
C VAL A 136 -19.47 -17.05 -2.62
N ASP A 137 -20.31 -18.07 -2.79
CA ASP A 137 -21.25 -18.23 -3.90
C ASP A 137 -22.40 -17.21 -3.77
N LEU A 138 -22.10 -15.94 -4.06
CA LEU A 138 -23.03 -14.82 -4.01
C LEU A 138 -23.49 -14.47 -5.43
N LEU A 139 -24.81 -14.31 -5.59
CA LEU A 139 -25.39 -13.93 -6.87
C LEU A 139 -24.88 -12.52 -7.29
N ASP A 140 -24.42 -12.39 -8.53
CA ASP A 140 -23.80 -11.17 -9.09
C ASP A 140 -24.62 -9.89 -8.88
N ASN A 141 -25.95 -10.03 -8.83
CA ASN A 141 -26.84 -8.90 -8.59
C ASN A 141 -26.67 -8.29 -7.18
N ILE A 142 -26.41 -9.13 -6.16
CA ILE A 142 -26.19 -8.71 -4.78
C ILE A 142 -24.82 -8.01 -4.70
N ILE A 143 -23.79 -8.58 -5.32
CA ILE A 143 -22.46 -7.97 -5.38
C ILE A 143 -22.51 -6.58 -6.03
N SER A 144 -23.22 -6.45 -7.16
CA SER A 144 -23.36 -5.16 -7.85
C SER A 144 -24.07 -4.11 -7.00
N ARG A 145 -25.11 -4.50 -6.25
CA ARG A 145 -25.84 -3.59 -5.36
C ARG A 145 -25.00 -3.18 -4.16
N LEU A 146 -24.29 -4.12 -3.55
CA LEU A 146 -23.38 -3.85 -2.43
C LEU A 146 -22.30 -2.85 -2.85
N SER A 147 -21.69 -3.02 -4.02
CA SER A 147 -20.68 -2.10 -4.54
C SER A 147 -21.21 -0.67 -4.74
N ASN A 148 -22.45 -0.54 -5.23
CA ASN A 148 -23.06 0.78 -5.50
C ASN A 148 -23.59 1.49 -4.24
N GLU A 149 -24.02 0.75 -3.21
CA GLU A 149 -24.64 1.34 -2.01
C GLU A 149 -23.64 1.55 -0.85
N ILE A 150 -22.55 0.77 -0.77
CA ILE A 150 -21.65 0.75 0.41
C ILE A 150 -20.42 1.67 0.26
N ASN A 151 -20.02 1.95 -0.98
CA ASN A 151 -18.91 2.85 -1.26
C ASN A 151 -19.36 4.29 -1.01
N PRO A 152 -18.78 5.00 -0.02
CA PRO A 152 -19.05 6.43 0.11
C PRO A 152 -18.45 7.14 -1.11
N THR A 153 -19.30 7.88 -1.83
CA THR A 153 -18.88 8.88 -2.83
C THR A 153 -17.97 9.93 -2.22
#